data_AF-N8YN34-F1
#
_entry.id   AF-N8YN34-F1
#
_cell.length_a   1.000
_cell.length_b   1.000
_cell.length_c   1.000
_cell.angle_alpha   90.00
_cell.angle_beta   90.00
_cell.angle_gamma   90.00
#
_symmetry.space_group_name_H-M   'P 1'
#
loop_
_entity.id
_entity.type
_entity.pdbx_description
1 polymer ?
#
loop_
_entity_poly.entity_id
_entity_poly.type
_entity_poly.pdbx_seq_one_letter_code
_entity_poly.pdbx_strand_id
1 'polypeptide(L)'
;MKKIFIIFLVVLNSIYMTNSLAKSNNNEESCNTNNIVANNFKKTFPVMLPISSKSKLKKENTISFSQFSNSFLQKLSENHGDFVPFGGAIRLPDICNKTVFIAYFTDEGELENYSLNVFKDGKGHAVNFGTGSEFWIDKKYNIKVKSYDGKLAKINYYKISDDGVIMKIESPLN
;
A
#
# COMPACT_ATOMS: atom_id res chain seq x y z
N MET A 1 51.94 58.47 7.36
CA MET A 1 50.60 58.62 7.97
C MET A 1 50.11 57.21 8.26
N LYS A 2 50.18 56.72 9.51
CA LYS A 2 49.07 56.65 10.49
C LYS A 2 47.79 56.01 9.89
N LYS A 3 47.10 55.05 10.47
CA LYS A 3 47.21 54.15 11.65
C LYS A 3 45.82 53.45 11.70
N ILE A 4 45.75 52.24 12.28
CA ILE A 4 44.66 51.75 13.15
C ILE A 4 43.40 51.11 12.50
N PHE A 5 43.29 49.79 12.76
CA PHE A 5 42.08 48.99 13.00
C PHE A 5 41.19 49.60 14.10
N ILE A 6 39.86 49.56 14.00
CA ILE A 6 38.94 49.24 15.14
C ILE A 6 37.50 49.08 14.62
N ILE A 7 36.84 48.06 15.17
CA ILE A 7 35.44 47.66 15.06
C ILE A 7 34.56 48.48 16.02
N PHE A 8 33.35 48.84 15.59
CA PHE A 8 32.15 49.14 16.39
C PHE A 8 30.97 48.74 15.47
N LEU A 9 30.10 47.73 15.65
CA LEU A 9 29.39 47.14 16.80
C LEU A 9 28.54 48.17 17.57
N VAL A 10 27.23 48.21 17.29
CA VAL A 10 26.10 48.03 18.25
C VAL A 10 24.78 48.19 17.45
N VAL A 11 24.10 47.09 17.09
CA VAL A 11 23.01 46.36 17.80
C VAL A 11 21.64 47.08 17.75
N LEU A 12 20.64 46.26 17.41
CA LEU A 12 19.21 46.30 17.69
C LEU A 12 18.28 46.78 16.56
N ASN A 13 17.66 45.74 15.96
CA ASN A 13 16.21 45.61 15.81
C ASN A 13 15.50 46.59 14.87
N SER A 14 14.64 46.21 13.93
CA SER A 14 13.99 44.98 13.49
C SER A 14 13.25 45.46 12.23
N ILE A 15 13.15 44.72 11.13
CA ILE A 15 11.99 43.88 10.81
C ILE A 15 12.24 43.47 9.36
N TYR A 16 12.55 42.19 9.18
CA TYR A 16 12.03 41.32 8.14
C TYR A 16 11.35 42.00 6.93
N MET A 17 12.10 42.19 5.84
CA MET A 17 11.52 41.95 4.52
C MET A 17 11.95 40.55 4.08
N THR A 18 11.04 39.62 4.29
CA THR A 18 11.15 38.24 3.82
C THR A 18 11.20 38.23 2.30
N ASN A 19 12.32 37.77 1.76
CA ASN A 19 12.32 37.07 0.48
C ASN A 19 11.26 35.97 0.58
N SER A 20 10.18 36.08 -0.20
CA SER A 20 9.29 34.95 -0.50
C SER A 20 10.04 33.99 -1.41
N LEU A 21 11.09 33.38 -0.88
CA LEU A 21 11.48 32.04 -1.27
C LEU A 21 10.36 31.17 -0.75
N ALA A 22 9.52 30.68 -1.67
CA ALA A 22 8.55 29.64 -1.39
C ALA A 22 9.24 28.60 -0.52
N LYS A 23 8.80 28.53 0.74
CA LYS A 23 9.23 27.55 1.70
C LYS A 23 8.99 26.20 1.02
N SER A 24 10.07 25.52 0.64
CA SER A 24 10.00 24.08 0.40
C SER A 24 9.43 23.52 1.68
N ASN A 25 8.14 23.19 1.66
CA ASN A 25 7.54 22.41 2.73
C ASN A 25 8.25 21.07 2.65
N ASN A 26 9.36 20.98 3.38
CA ASN A 26 10.02 19.75 3.81
C ASN A 26 9.11 19.03 4.83
N ASN A 27 7.83 18.90 4.48
CA ASN A 27 6.96 17.85 4.95
C ASN A 27 6.80 16.89 3.76
N GLU A 28 7.91 16.36 3.25
CA GLU A 28 7.87 14.95 2.93
C GLU A 28 7.55 14.29 4.27
N GLU A 29 6.26 14.09 4.51
CA GLU A 29 5.79 13.19 5.54
C GLU A 29 6.39 11.85 5.17
N SER A 30 7.61 11.61 5.67
CA SER A 30 8.33 10.38 5.55
C SER A 30 7.34 9.32 5.99
N CYS A 31 6.82 8.57 5.01
CA CYS A 31 5.86 7.50 5.26
C CYS A 31 6.61 6.42 6.04
N ASN A 32 6.63 6.58 7.36
CA ASN A 32 7.33 5.71 8.28
C ASN A 32 6.56 4.40 8.43
N THR A 33 6.93 3.41 7.65
CA THR A 33 6.36 2.07 7.68
C THR A 33 6.97 1.23 8.80
N ASN A 34 6.87 1.69 10.06
CA ASN A 34 7.18 0.82 11.21
C ASN A 34 5.97 -0.06 11.56
N ASN A 35 5.52 -0.86 10.59
CA ASN A 35 4.41 -1.80 10.71
C ASN A 35 4.97 -3.23 10.71
N ILE A 36 4.54 -4.05 11.67
CA ILE A 36 4.95 -5.46 11.77
C ILE A 36 4.60 -6.26 10.51
N VAL A 37 3.51 -5.92 9.82
CA VAL A 37 3.14 -6.54 8.55
C VAL A 37 4.17 -6.18 7.48
N ALA A 38 4.46 -4.89 7.30
CA ALA A 38 5.51 -4.44 6.36
C ALA A 38 6.84 -5.15 6.60
N ASN A 39 7.24 -5.30 7.87
CA ASN A 39 8.48 -5.94 8.26
C ASN A 39 8.59 -7.40 7.82
N ASN A 40 7.49 -8.16 7.90
CA ASN A 40 7.47 -9.56 7.46
C ASN A 40 7.55 -9.69 5.93
N PHE A 41 7.01 -8.71 5.19
CA PHE A 41 7.11 -8.66 3.72
C PHE A 41 8.41 -8.04 3.19
N LYS A 42 9.37 -7.62 4.04
CA LYS A 42 10.59 -6.90 3.61
C LYS A 42 11.46 -7.64 2.58
N LYS A 43 11.39 -8.97 2.54
CA LYS A 43 12.17 -9.80 1.59
C LYS A 43 11.42 -10.03 0.26
N THR A 44 10.19 -9.55 0.14
CA THR A 44 9.36 -9.67 -1.06
C THR A 44 9.23 -8.29 -1.70
N PHE A 45 9.66 -8.18 -2.95
CA PHE A 45 9.65 -6.92 -3.68
C PHE A 45 8.25 -6.61 -4.22
N PRO A 46 7.77 -5.37 -4.11
CA PRO A 46 6.48 -5.01 -4.70
C PRO A 46 6.52 -5.15 -6.22
N VAL A 47 5.39 -5.55 -6.80
CA VAL A 47 5.15 -5.45 -8.24
C VAL A 47 5.14 -3.99 -8.70
N MET A 48 5.38 -3.74 -9.98
CA MET A 48 5.09 -2.44 -10.57
C MET A 48 3.62 -2.35 -10.95
N LEU A 49 3.02 -1.16 -10.77
CA LEU A 49 1.69 -0.85 -11.30
C LEU A 49 1.80 -0.28 -12.72
N PRO A 50 0.82 -0.56 -13.61
CA PRO A 50 -0.40 -1.32 -13.37
C PRO A 50 -0.17 -2.85 -13.35
N ILE A 51 -1.09 -3.58 -12.71
CA ILE A 51 -1.08 -5.04 -12.62
C ILE A 51 -2.49 -5.60 -12.81
N SER A 52 -2.60 -6.85 -13.26
CA SER A 52 -3.84 -7.62 -13.29
C SER A 52 -3.62 -9.06 -12.80
N SER A 53 -4.72 -9.78 -12.55
CA SER A 53 -4.66 -11.22 -12.23
C SER A 53 -3.97 -12.08 -13.30
N LYS A 54 -3.86 -11.56 -14.54
CA LYS A 54 -3.20 -12.23 -15.67
C LYS A 54 -1.74 -11.80 -15.88
N SER A 55 -1.22 -10.93 -15.03
CA SER A 55 0.16 -10.46 -15.13
C SER A 55 1.15 -11.57 -14.79
N LYS A 56 2.25 -11.65 -15.54
CA LYS A 56 3.33 -12.61 -15.26
C LYS A 56 4.13 -12.14 -14.06
N LEU A 57 3.94 -12.78 -12.91
CA LEU A 57 4.64 -12.46 -11.68
C LEU A 57 5.98 -13.18 -11.61
N LYS A 58 6.98 -12.52 -11.01
CA LYS A 58 8.24 -13.16 -10.68
C LYS A 58 8.19 -13.69 -9.24
N LYS A 59 9.04 -14.67 -8.94
CA LYS A 59 9.18 -15.23 -7.58
C LYS A 59 9.49 -14.16 -6.53
N GLU A 60 10.25 -13.13 -6.91
CA GLU A 60 10.60 -12.01 -6.02
C GLU A 60 9.40 -11.16 -5.59
N ASN A 61 8.26 -11.25 -6.32
CA ASN A 61 7.04 -10.49 -6.05
C ASN A 61 6.01 -11.24 -5.21
N THR A 62 6.23 -12.53 -5.00
CA THR A 62 5.28 -13.44 -4.37
C THR A 62 5.90 -14.14 -3.17
N ILE A 63 5.10 -14.47 -2.17
CA ILE A 63 5.54 -15.27 -1.02
C ILE A 63 4.45 -16.25 -0.62
N SER A 64 4.83 -17.48 -0.28
CA SER A 64 3.89 -18.46 0.28
C SER A 64 3.63 -18.13 1.74
N PHE A 65 2.37 -18.15 2.19
CA PHE A 65 2.05 -17.89 3.60
C PHE A 65 2.68 -18.92 4.54
N SER A 66 2.90 -20.14 4.07
CA SER A 66 3.61 -21.19 4.81
C SER A 66 5.07 -20.86 5.16
N GLN A 67 5.66 -19.83 4.53
CA GLN A 67 7.00 -19.35 4.88
C GLN A 67 7.01 -18.42 6.09
N PHE A 68 5.86 -17.92 6.51
CA PHE A 68 5.75 -17.10 7.71
C PHE A 68 5.58 -17.94 8.98
N SER A 69 5.91 -17.35 10.13
CA SER A 69 5.65 -17.99 11.42
C SER A 69 4.14 -18.07 11.70
N ASN A 70 3.71 -19.12 12.40
CA ASN A 70 2.32 -19.26 12.85
C ASN A 70 1.86 -18.06 13.68
N SER A 71 2.74 -17.50 14.52
CA SER A 71 2.46 -16.30 15.31
C SER A 71 2.15 -15.07 14.44
N PHE A 72 2.82 -14.94 13.29
CA PHE A 72 2.55 -13.87 12.35
C PHE A 72 1.23 -14.09 11.61
N LEU A 73 0.98 -15.32 11.13
CA LEU A 73 -0.29 -15.66 10.46
C LEU A 73 -1.48 -15.46 11.40
N GLN A 74 -1.37 -15.91 12.66
CA GLN A 74 -2.37 -15.65 13.68
C GLN A 74 -2.61 -14.16 13.85
N LYS A 75 -1.55 -13.36 13.95
CA LYS A 75 -1.68 -11.90 14.05
C LYS A 75 -2.36 -11.27 12.85
N LEU A 76 -2.07 -11.73 11.62
CA LEU A 76 -2.77 -11.25 10.42
C LEU A 76 -4.27 -11.52 10.53
N SER A 77 -4.65 -12.73 10.93
CA SER A 77 -6.05 -13.14 11.10
C SER A 77 -6.77 -12.32 12.19
N GLU A 78 -6.15 -12.19 13.37
CA GLU A 78 -6.68 -11.39 14.49
C GLU A 78 -6.87 -9.91 14.14
N ASN A 79 -6.11 -9.41 13.17
CA ASN A 79 -6.21 -8.05 12.67
C ASN A 79 -7.00 -7.95 11.36
N HIS A 80 -7.91 -8.88 11.09
CA HIS A 80 -8.85 -8.85 9.96
C HIS A 80 -8.20 -8.98 8.56
N GLY A 81 -7.07 -9.67 8.47
CA GLY A 81 -6.55 -10.16 7.19
C GLY A 81 -7.41 -11.29 6.63
N ASP A 82 -7.54 -11.35 5.31
CA ASP A 82 -8.23 -12.41 4.57
C ASP A 82 -7.22 -13.17 3.70
N PHE A 83 -6.90 -14.38 4.13
CA PHE A 83 -5.95 -15.28 3.48
C PHE A 83 -6.17 -16.72 3.96
N VAL A 84 -5.59 -17.67 3.23
CA VAL A 84 -5.50 -19.07 3.67
C VAL A 84 -4.04 -19.46 3.90
N PRO A 85 -3.70 -20.24 4.95
CA PRO A 85 -2.31 -20.54 5.30
C PRO A 85 -1.49 -21.25 4.22
N PHE A 86 -2.15 -22.03 3.34
CA PHE A 86 -1.52 -22.74 2.23
C PHE A 86 -1.41 -21.89 0.94
N GLY A 87 -1.97 -20.68 0.94
CA GLY A 87 -1.97 -19.77 -0.20
C GLY A 87 -0.67 -18.96 -0.31
N GLY A 88 -0.70 -17.97 -1.21
CA GLY A 88 0.37 -17.01 -1.40
C GLY A 88 -0.10 -15.56 -1.30
N ALA A 89 0.87 -14.65 -1.31
CA ALA A 89 0.63 -13.22 -1.36
C ALA A 89 1.45 -12.59 -2.49
N ILE A 90 0.81 -11.68 -3.25
CA ILE A 90 1.44 -10.79 -4.21
C ILE A 90 1.68 -9.45 -3.51
N ARG A 91 2.94 -9.04 -3.38
CA ARG A 91 3.26 -7.76 -2.76
C ARG A 91 2.94 -6.61 -3.71
N LEU A 92 2.08 -5.69 -3.29
CA LEU A 92 1.81 -4.44 -4.02
C LEU A 92 2.68 -3.30 -3.46
N PRO A 93 2.95 -2.20 -4.19
CA PRO A 93 3.61 -1.02 -3.62
C PRO A 93 2.92 -0.47 -2.38
N ASP A 94 3.66 0.08 -1.41
CA ASP A 94 3.01 0.71 -0.26
C ASP A 94 2.27 1.99 -0.65
N ILE A 95 1.15 2.25 0.04
CA ILE A 95 0.45 3.54 0.00
C ILE A 95 0.66 4.16 1.36
N CYS A 96 1.44 5.24 1.48
CA CYS A 96 1.86 5.90 2.73
C CYS A 96 1.33 5.29 4.05
N ASN A 97 2.23 4.62 4.78
CA ASN A 97 1.98 3.91 6.05
C ASN A 97 1.02 2.70 5.97
N LYS A 98 0.62 2.28 4.76
CA LYS A 98 -0.25 1.12 4.53
C LYS A 98 0.51 0.04 3.79
N THR A 99 0.51 -1.17 4.35
CA THR A 99 0.98 -2.37 3.67
C THR A 99 -0.15 -2.96 2.86
N VAL A 100 0.07 -3.16 1.56
CA VAL A 100 -0.94 -3.65 0.63
C VAL A 100 -0.43 -4.91 -0.08
N PHE A 101 -1.25 -5.94 -0.12
CA PHE A 101 -0.97 -7.18 -0.86
C PHE A 101 -2.26 -7.83 -1.35
N ILE A 102 -2.14 -8.67 -2.39
CA ILE A 102 -3.21 -9.60 -2.80
C ILE A 102 -2.90 -10.97 -2.22
N ALA A 103 -3.74 -11.49 -1.34
CA ALA A 103 -3.71 -12.91 -0.99
C ALA A 103 -4.36 -13.72 -2.12
N TYR A 104 -3.82 -14.90 -2.40
CA TYR A 104 -4.37 -15.79 -3.41
C TYR A 104 -4.19 -17.26 -3.06
N PHE A 105 -5.07 -18.10 -3.58
CA PHE A 105 -4.93 -19.54 -3.55
C PHE A 105 -5.72 -20.17 -4.71
N THR A 106 -5.22 -21.30 -5.20
CA THR A 106 -5.93 -22.14 -6.17
C THR A 106 -6.91 -23.04 -5.42
N ASP A 107 -8.17 -23.05 -5.84
CA ASP A 107 -9.20 -23.95 -5.30
C ASP A 107 -9.18 -25.33 -5.98
N GLU A 108 -10.06 -26.23 -5.53
CA GLU A 108 -10.17 -27.59 -6.10
C GLU A 108 -10.60 -27.62 -7.58
N GLY A 109 -11.20 -26.53 -8.07
CA GLY A 109 -11.58 -26.34 -9.47
C GLY A 109 -10.47 -25.76 -10.34
N GLU A 110 -9.24 -25.64 -9.81
CA GLU A 110 -8.09 -24.99 -10.46
C GLU A 110 -8.34 -23.50 -10.78
N LEU A 111 -9.24 -22.86 -10.02
CA LEU A 111 -9.54 -21.44 -10.12
C LEU A 111 -8.89 -20.68 -8.97
N GLU A 112 -8.29 -19.54 -9.31
CA GLU A 112 -7.70 -18.65 -8.32
C GLU A 112 -8.77 -17.86 -7.58
N ASN A 113 -8.69 -17.86 -6.25
CA ASN A 113 -9.36 -16.90 -5.40
C ASN A 113 -8.38 -15.77 -5.06
N TYR A 114 -8.86 -14.53 -5.08
CA TYR A 114 -8.05 -13.36 -4.74
C TYR A 114 -8.72 -12.56 -3.62
N SER A 115 -7.90 -12.02 -2.72
CA SER A 115 -8.36 -11.07 -1.70
C SER A 115 -7.39 -9.90 -1.56
N LEU A 116 -7.91 -8.67 -1.66
CA LEU A 116 -7.12 -7.48 -1.39
C LEU A 116 -7.04 -7.25 0.11
N ASN A 117 -5.82 -7.13 0.61
CA ASN A 117 -5.53 -6.88 2.00
C ASN A 117 -4.78 -5.54 2.16
N VAL A 118 -5.26 -4.71 3.07
CA VAL A 118 -4.66 -3.41 3.43
C VAL A 118 -4.46 -3.37 4.94
N PHE A 119 -3.24 -3.10 5.39
CA PHE A 119 -2.92 -2.95 6.80
C PHE A 119 -2.34 -1.56 7.09
N LYS A 120 -3.01 -0.80 7.96
CA LYS A 120 -2.53 0.49 8.48
C LYS A 120 -2.34 0.37 9.99
N ASP A 121 -1.15 0.69 10.48
CA ASP A 121 -0.82 0.65 11.92
C ASP A 121 -1.18 -0.69 12.59
N GLY A 122 -1.05 -1.79 11.84
CA GLY A 122 -1.38 -3.15 12.28
C GLY A 122 -2.85 -3.55 12.13
N LYS A 123 -3.79 -2.63 11.91
CA LYS A 123 -5.21 -2.93 11.65
C LYS A 123 -5.45 -3.24 10.18
N GLY A 124 -6.07 -4.37 9.89
CA GLY A 124 -6.36 -4.84 8.55
C GLY A 124 -7.79 -4.49 8.08
N HIS A 125 -7.90 -4.28 6.78
CA HIS A 125 -9.13 -4.30 6.01
C HIS A 125 -8.91 -5.21 4.81
N ALA A 126 -9.86 -6.09 4.54
CA ALA A 126 -9.77 -6.99 3.40
C ALA A 126 -11.07 -7.06 2.61
N VAL A 127 -10.94 -7.32 1.31
CA VAL A 127 -12.07 -7.59 0.41
C VAL A 127 -11.73 -8.82 -0.42
N ASN A 128 -12.49 -9.88 -0.18
CA ASN A 128 -12.46 -11.09 -0.99
C ASN A 128 -13.14 -10.82 -2.34
N PHE A 129 -12.43 -11.08 -3.44
CA PHE A 129 -12.95 -10.90 -4.80
C PHE A 129 -13.75 -12.10 -5.31
N GLY A 130 -13.63 -13.24 -4.63
CA GLY A 130 -14.23 -14.51 -4.99
C GLY A 130 -13.32 -15.36 -5.89
N THR A 131 -13.61 -16.65 -5.90
CA THR A 131 -12.96 -17.64 -6.77
C THR A 131 -13.28 -17.38 -8.23
N GLY A 132 -12.28 -17.52 -9.10
CA GLY A 132 -12.38 -17.27 -10.53
C GLY A 132 -12.47 -15.79 -10.91
N SER A 133 -12.32 -14.88 -9.95
CA SER A 133 -12.36 -13.44 -10.19
C SER A 133 -11.17 -12.95 -11.01
N GLU A 134 -11.38 -11.84 -11.72
CA GLU A 134 -10.32 -11.11 -12.41
C GLU A 134 -10.19 -9.72 -11.80
N PHE A 135 -8.96 -9.23 -11.60
CA PHE A 135 -8.71 -7.89 -11.10
C PHE A 135 -7.75 -7.11 -11.98
N TRP A 136 -7.86 -5.78 -11.93
CA TRP A 136 -6.94 -4.80 -12.51
C TRP A 136 -6.71 -3.68 -11.51
N ILE A 137 -5.44 -3.34 -11.29
CA ILE A 137 -5.02 -2.21 -10.45
C ILE A 137 -4.21 -1.27 -11.32
N ASP A 138 -4.67 -0.03 -11.45
CA ASP A 138 -4.00 0.98 -12.27
C ASP A 138 -2.84 1.66 -11.52
N LYS A 139 -2.12 2.57 -12.21
CA LYS A 139 -1.01 3.35 -11.62
C LYS A 139 -1.42 4.26 -10.46
N LYS A 140 -2.72 4.58 -10.34
CA LYS A 140 -3.30 5.43 -9.30
C LYS A 140 -3.98 4.62 -8.20
N TYR A 141 -3.78 3.29 -8.16
CA TYR A 141 -4.42 2.39 -7.20
C TYR A 141 -5.96 2.33 -7.30
N ASN A 142 -6.53 2.64 -8.46
CA ASN A 142 -7.93 2.30 -8.71
C ASN A 142 -8.02 0.82 -9.05
N ILE A 143 -8.95 0.13 -8.39
CA ILE A 143 -9.06 -1.32 -8.45
C ILE A 143 -10.38 -1.66 -9.11
N LYS A 144 -10.31 -2.40 -10.22
CA LYS A 144 -11.47 -2.97 -10.91
C LYS A 144 -11.46 -4.47 -10.69
N VAL A 145 -12.60 -5.04 -10.34
CA VAL A 145 -12.77 -6.48 -10.11
C VAL A 145 -13.97 -6.96 -10.91
N LYS A 146 -13.77 -8.00 -11.70
CA LYS A 146 -14.84 -8.83 -12.26
C LYS A 146 -14.98 -10.04 -11.36
N SER A 147 -16.05 -10.07 -10.56
CA SER A 147 -16.41 -11.20 -9.70
C SER A 147 -17.57 -11.98 -10.31
N TYR A 148 -17.81 -13.19 -9.83
CA TYR A 148 -18.90 -14.05 -10.31
C TYR A 148 -19.82 -14.42 -9.16
N ASP A 149 -21.12 -14.37 -9.43
CA ASP A 149 -22.18 -14.89 -8.57
C ASP A 149 -22.97 -15.93 -9.38
N GLY A 150 -22.57 -17.19 -9.23
CA GLY A 150 -22.94 -18.26 -10.15
C GLY A 150 -22.49 -17.94 -11.58
N LYS A 151 -23.44 -17.85 -12.51
CA LYS A 151 -23.18 -17.53 -13.93
C LYS A 151 -23.10 -16.04 -14.22
N LEU A 152 -23.45 -15.18 -13.26
CA LEU A 152 -23.54 -13.74 -13.47
C LEU A 152 -22.21 -13.07 -13.13
N ALA A 153 -21.64 -12.36 -14.11
CA ALA A 153 -20.47 -11.52 -13.89
C ALA A 153 -20.89 -10.15 -13.36
N LYS A 154 -20.19 -9.67 -12.33
CA LYS A 154 -20.38 -8.35 -11.73
C LYS A 154 -19.07 -7.57 -11.76
N ILE A 155 -19.13 -6.31 -12.18
CA ILE A 155 -17.99 -5.40 -12.08
C ILE A 155 -18.13 -4.58 -10.80
N ASN A 156 -17.10 -4.64 -9.96
CA ASN A 156 -16.97 -3.83 -8.76
C ASN A 156 -15.73 -2.95 -8.90
N TYR A 157 -15.80 -1.74 -8.34
CA TYR A 157 -14.67 -0.83 -8.27
C TYR A 157 -14.36 -0.53 -6.82
N TYR A 158 -13.07 -0.49 -6.49
CA TYR A 158 -12.59 -0.22 -5.15
C TYR A 158 -11.49 0.85 -5.16
N LYS A 159 -11.39 1.55 -4.03
CA LYS A 159 -10.30 2.47 -3.72
C LYS A 159 -9.91 2.32 -2.26
N ILE A 160 -8.65 2.60 -1.95
CA ILE A 160 -8.13 2.60 -0.59
C ILE A 160 -8.14 4.04 -0.09
N SER A 161 -8.82 4.32 1.01
CA SER A 161 -8.83 5.63 1.67
C SER A 161 -7.57 5.86 2.50
N ASP A 162 -7.36 7.09 2.95
CA ASP A 162 -6.18 7.50 3.74
C ASP A 162 -6.10 6.81 5.11
N ASP A 163 -7.24 6.38 5.66
CA ASP A 163 -7.35 5.58 6.88
C ASP A 163 -7.10 4.07 6.67
N GLY A 164 -6.87 3.63 5.43
CA GLY A 164 -6.59 2.24 5.10
C GLY A 164 -7.85 1.37 4.90
N VAL A 165 -9.04 1.97 4.88
CA VAL A 165 -10.28 1.27 4.55
C VAL A 165 -10.37 1.02 3.04
N ILE A 166 -10.92 -0.13 2.66
CA ILE A 166 -11.22 -0.45 1.26
C ILE A 166 -12.68 -0.05 1.00
N MET A 167 -12.87 0.99 0.20
CA MET A 167 -14.19 1.51 -0.16
C MET A 167 -14.61 1.00 -1.52
N LYS A 168 -15.84 0.49 -1.61
CA LYS A 168 -16.49 0.27 -2.90
C LYS A 168 -16.93 1.61 -3.47
N ILE A 169 -16.61 1.86 -4.74
CA ILE A 169 -16.92 3.12 -5.43
C ILE A 169 -17.68 2.85 -6.72
N GLU A 170 -18.24 3.91 -7.30
CA GLU A 170 -18.70 3.89 -8.69
C GLU A 170 -17.52 3.81 -9.66
N SER A 171 -17.81 3.54 -10.93
CA SER A 171 -16.77 3.53 -11.97
C SER A 171 -15.99 4.85 -11.95
N PRO A 172 -14.66 4.82 -11.78
CA PRO A 172 -13.84 6.04 -11.79
C PRO A 172 -13.69 6.65 -13.20
N LEU A 173 -14.36 6.06 -14.20
CA LEU A 173 -14.53 6.59 -15.55
C LEU A 173 -15.99 7.07 -15.69
N ASN A 174 -16.18 8.36 -15.44
CA ASN A 174 -17.12 9.25 -16.12
C ASN A 174 -16.31 10.45 -16.61
#